data_AF-A0A8J8EDS6-F1
#
_entry.id   AF-A0A8J8EDS6-F1
#
_cell.length_a   1.000
_cell.length_b   1.000
_cell.length_c   1.000
_cell.angle_alpha   90.00
_cell.angle_beta   90.00
_cell.angle_gamma   90.00
#
_symmetry.space_group_name_H-M   'P 1'
#
loop_
_entity.id
_entity.type
_entity.pdbx_description
1 polymer ?
#
loop_
_entity_poly.entity_id
_entity_poly.type
_entity_poly.pdbx_seq_one_letter_code
_entity_poly.pdbx_strand_id
1 'polypeptide(L)'
;MTVVINMRDGLDERRMEIAARFILEGKLVAFPTETVYGLGADALNENAVRRIFEAKGRPADNPLIVHIAEFNDLKKLTREVPREARLLAEKFWPGPLTMVLPKGEEVPYVTTGGLDTVAVRMPAHPVALALIRASTPIAAPSANISGKPSPTLAEHVIDDFYGKIECIIDGGETKIGVESTVIDLSSERPTLLRPGGLPLEEIENVIGEVEIHPAVRGKLVDVARSPGMKYKHYSPSAQVIVVEGKRENVRRKIGELVKEYRSRGLRVGVMATEEYEADEFFHLGKTEEEVARNLFRALRDLDKRDVDVIIAEGIEERGLGFAVMNRLRKAAGYRIVWA
;
A
#
# COMPACT_ATOMS: atom_id res chain seq x y z
N MET A 1 18.88 -15.88 9.69
CA MET A 1 19.13 -14.58 10.37
C MET A 1 18.81 -13.49 9.37
N THR A 2 18.00 -12.50 9.74
CA THR A 2 17.65 -11.38 8.85
C THR A 2 18.81 -10.41 8.73
N VAL A 3 19.20 -10.07 7.51
CA VAL A 3 20.19 -9.02 7.21
C VAL A 3 19.45 -7.70 7.05
N VAL A 4 19.88 -6.66 7.76
CA VAL A 4 19.35 -5.30 7.60
C VAL A 4 20.40 -4.46 6.89
N ILE A 5 20.04 -3.94 5.72
CA ILE A 5 20.92 -3.17 4.84
C ILE A 5 20.47 -1.72 4.86
N ASN A 6 21.28 -0.84 5.43
CA ASN A 6 21.00 0.60 5.41
C ASN A 6 21.40 1.21 4.05
N MET A 7 20.47 1.92 3.41
CA MET A 7 20.63 2.72 2.19
C MET A 7 20.01 4.12 2.33
N ARG A 8 19.89 4.64 3.56
CA ARG A 8 19.34 5.99 3.83
C ARG A 8 20.22 7.08 3.22
N ASP A 9 21.54 6.89 3.26
CA ASP A 9 22.53 7.87 2.81
C ASP A 9 22.87 7.74 1.30
N GLY A 10 22.19 6.84 0.58
CA GLY A 10 22.39 6.62 -0.84
C GLY A 10 22.53 5.15 -1.24
N LEU A 11 22.65 4.92 -2.54
CA LEU A 11 22.87 3.60 -3.11
C LEU A 11 24.30 3.13 -2.85
N ASP A 12 24.43 1.87 -2.44
CA ASP A 12 25.71 1.17 -2.30
C ASP A 12 25.63 -0.11 -3.14
N GLU A 13 26.50 -0.22 -4.14
CA GLU A 13 26.48 -1.31 -5.13
C GLU A 13 26.70 -2.68 -4.48
N ARG A 14 27.65 -2.80 -3.54
CA ARG A 14 27.96 -4.08 -2.88
C ARG A 14 26.80 -4.53 -2.01
N ARG A 15 26.19 -3.60 -1.28
CA ARG A 15 24.97 -3.85 -0.51
C ARG A 15 23.80 -4.25 -1.41
N MET A 16 23.69 -3.63 -2.58
CA MET A 16 22.66 -3.97 -3.55
C MET A 16 22.85 -5.38 -4.14
N GLU A 17 24.08 -5.77 -4.46
CA GLU A 17 24.40 -7.12 -4.93
C GLU A 17 23.99 -8.21 -3.92
N ILE A 18 24.17 -7.95 -2.63
CA ILE A 18 23.72 -8.87 -1.56
C ILE A 18 22.20 -9.03 -1.59
N ALA A 19 21.46 -7.93 -1.64
CA ALA A 19 20.00 -7.96 -1.69
C ALA A 19 19.48 -8.63 -2.97
N ALA A 20 20.07 -8.31 -4.13
CA ALA A 20 19.73 -8.91 -5.40
C ALA A 20 19.98 -10.42 -5.42
N ARG A 21 21.08 -10.88 -4.82
CA ARG A 21 21.36 -12.32 -4.68
C ARG A 21 20.28 -13.05 -3.89
N PHE A 22 19.76 -12.46 -2.81
CA PHE A 22 18.65 -13.06 -2.08
C PHE A 22 17.42 -13.25 -2.99
N ILE A 23 17.05 -12.26 -3.80
CA ILE A 23 15.95 -12.39 -4.77
C ILE A 23 16.22 -13.55 -5.74
N LEU A 24 17.41 -13.58 -6.35
CA LEU A 24 17.81 -14.60 -7.33
C LEU A 24 17.87 -16.02 -6.73
N GLU A 25 18.15 -16.15 -5.43
CA GLU A 25 18.13 -17.40 -4.68
C GLU A 25 16.72 -17.81 -4.20
N GLY A 26 15.66 -17.11 -4.62
CA GLY A 26 14.28 -17.38 -4.22
C GLY A 26 13.98 -17.03 -2.75
N LYS A 27 14.70 -16.06 -2.19
CA LYS A 27 14.54 -15.55 -0.82
C LYS A 27 13.78 -14.23 -0.79
N LEU A 28 13.34 -13.85 0.41
CA LEU A 28 12.50 -12.69 0.63
C LEU A 28 13.34 -11.46 0.98
N VAL A 29 13.06 -10.36 0.30
CA VAL A 29 13.69 -9.07 0.54
C VAL A 29 12.61 -8.01 0.71
N ALA A 30 12.56 -7.37 1.88
CA ALA A 30 11.75 -6.17 2.04
C ALA A 30 12.53 -4.94 1.54
N PHE A 31 11.88 -4.07 0.76
CA PHE A 31 12.54 -2.91 0.14
C PHE A 31 11.63 -1.67 0.12
N PRO A 32 12.21 -0.45 0.16
CA PRO A 32 11.47 0.79 0.13
C PRO A 32 10.95 1.12 -1.28
N THR A 33 9.79 1.76 -1.35
CA THR A 33 9.28 2.43 -2.56
C THR A 33 8.87 3.86 -2.21
N GLU A 34 8.45 4.66 -3.19
CA GLU A 34 7.85 5.97 -2.92
C GLU A 34 6.49 5.87 -2.20
N THR A 35 5.81 4.72 -2.29
CA THR A 35 4.48 4.48 -1.69
C THR A 35 4.55 3.90 -0.27
N VAL A 36 4.98 2.64 -0.16
CA VAL A 36 5.07 1.84 1.07
C VAL A 36 6.20 0.81 0.87
N TYR A 37 6.75 0.22 1.93
CA TYR A 37 7.70 -0.88 1.79
C TYR A 37 7.01 -2.11 1.19
N GLY A 38 7.69 -2.79 0.26
CA GLY A 38 7.24 -4.02 -0.38
C GLY A 38 8.00 -5.25 0.14
N LEU A 39 7.33 -6.40 0.24
CA LEU A 39 7.97 -7.70 0.55
C LEU A 39 8.19 -8.47 -0.75
N GLY A 40 9.40 -8.38 -1.30
CA GLY A 40 9.74 -8.87 -2.61
C GLY A 40 10.22 -10.32 -2.66
N ALA A 41 9.88 -11.00 -3.75
CA ALA A 41 10.50 -12.22 -4.23
C ALA A 41 10.54 -12.19 -5.78
N ASP A 42 11.32 -13.08 -6.39
CA ASP A 42 11.33 -13.27 -7.84
C ASP A 42 9.91 -13.61 -8.35
N ALA A 43 9.35 -12.75 -9.21
CA ALA A 43 7.98 -12.89 -9.71
C ALA A 43 7.77 -14.11 -10.62
N LEU A 44 8.85 -14.63 -11.20
CA LEU A 44 8.84 -15.75 -12.14
C LEU A 44 9.12 -17.11 -11.44
N ASN A 45 9.48 -17.08 -10.16
CA ASN A 45 9.73 -18.25 -9.36
C ASN A 45 8.54 -18.56 -8.44
N GLU A 46 7.76 -19.59 -8.80
CA GLU A 46 6.55 -19.98 -8.07
C GLU A 46 6.81 -20.23 -6.58
N ASN A 47 7.92 -20.92 -6.23
CA ASN A 47 8.25 -21.21 -4.84
C ASN A 47 8.62 -19.95 -4.07
N ALA A 48 9.39 -19.04 -4.68
CA ALA A 48 9.74 -17.77 -4.05
C ALA A 48 8.49 -16.92 -3.75
N VAL A 49 7.52 -16.91 -4.69
CA VAL A 49 6.25 -16.21 -4.50
C VAL A 49 5.39 -16.84 -3.40
N ARG A 50 5.32 -18.18 -3.32
CA ARG A 50 4.60 -18.88 -2.23
C ARG A 50 5.09 -18.44 -0.85
N ARG A 51 6.40 -18.24 -0.68
CA ARG A 51 6.99 -17.77 0.57
C ARG A 51 6.49 -16.39 1.00
N ILE A 52 6.13 -15.50 0.07
CA ILE A 52 5.50 -14.21 0.40
C ILE A 52 4.16 -14.45 1.11
N PHE A 53 3.33 -15.35 0.57
CA PHE A 53 2.02 -15.66 1.13
C PHE A 53 2.15 -16.30 2.52
N GLU A 54 3.08 -17.25 2.66
CA GLU A 54 3.39 -17.92 3.93
C GLU A 54 3.86 -16.93 5.00
N ALA A 55 4.88 -16.12 4.69
CA ALA A 55 5.44 -15.16 5.64
C ALA A 55 4.38 -14.16 6.13
N LYS A 56 3.50 -13.70 5.23
CA LYS A 56 2.46 -12.71 5.57
C LYS A 56 1.23 -13.31 6.23
N GLY A 57 0.99 -14.62 6.12
CA GLY A 57 -0.32 -15.21 6.38
C GLY A 57 -1.39 -14.65 5.42
N ARG A 58 -1.04 -14.50 4.13
CA ARG A 58 -1.91 -13.89 3.10
C ARG A 58 -2.71 -14.98 2.36
N PRO A 59 -4.01 -14.77 2.07
CA PRO A 59 -4.79 -15.66 1.21
C PRO A 59 -4.21 -15.75 -0.21
N ALA A 60 -4.14 -16.96 -0.77
CA ALA A 60 -3.51 -17.23 -2.07
C ALA A 60 -4.30 -16.66 -3.27
N ASP A 61 -5.58 -16.35 -3.11
CA ASP A 61 -6.45 -15.73 -4.11
C ASP A 61 -6.29 -14.19 -4.19
N ASN A 62 -5.38 -13.61 -3.40
CA ASN A 62 -5.14 -12.17 -3.37
C ASN A 62 -3.86 -11.85 -4.19
N PRO A 63 -3.99 -11.37 -5.45
CA PRO A 63 -2.88 -11.22 -6.38
C PRO A 63 -1.77 -10.33 -5.85
N LEU A 64 -0.57 -10.46 -6.42
CA LEU A 64 0.59 -9.60 -6.13
C LEU A 64 0.83 -8.61 -7.27
N ILE A 65 1.52 -7.51 -6.96
CA ILE A 65 1.99 -6.56 -7.96
C ILE A 65 3.43 -6.92 -8.33
N VAL A 66 3.68 -7.10 -9.61
CA VAL A 66 5.03 -7.30 -10.16
C VAL A 66 5.67 -5.94 -10.41
N HIS A 67 6.85 -5.73 -9.84
CA HIS A 67 7.62 -4.52 -9.98
C HIS A 67 8.70 -4.70 -11.05
N ILE A 68 8.79 -3.74 -11.97
CA ILE A 68 9.74 -3.73 -13.09
C ILE A 68 10.63 -2.48 -13.03
N ALA A 69 11.74 -2.47 -13.75
CA ALA A 69 12.66 -1.33 -13.81
C ALA A 69 12.77 -0.68 -15.18
N GLU A 70 12.31 -1.38 -16.23
CA GLU A 70 12.31 -0.91 -17.61
C GLU A 70 10.98 -1.25 -18.29
N PHE A 71 10.48 -0.37 -19.18
CA PHE A 71 9.23 -0.62 -19.88
C PHE A 71 9.25 -1.95 -20.67
N ASN A 72 10.42 -2.32 -21.19
CA ASN A 72 10.61 -3.53 -21.98
C ASN A 72 10.40 -4.82 -21.16
N ASP A 73 10.47 -4.76 -19.83
CA ASP A 73 10.17 -5.90 -18.93
C ASP A 73 8.72 -6.39 -19.08
N LEU A 74 7.80 -5.52 -19.51
CA LEU A 74 6.40 -5.91 -19.78
C LEU A 74 6.27 -7.05 -20.79
N LYS A 75 7.22 -7.19 -21.73
CA LYS A 75 7.19 -8.26 -22.74
C LYS A 75 7.25 -9.66 -22.14
N LYS A 76 7.91 -9.82 -20.98
CA LYS A 76 7.98 -11.09 -20.24
C LYS A 76 6.71 -11.34 -19.43
N LEU A 77 6.06 -10.27 -18.99
CA LEU A 77 4.99 -10.33 -18.00
C LEU A 77 3.59 -10.34 -18.61
N THR A 78 3.43 -9.82 -19.83
CA THR A 78 2.11 -9.54 -20.42
C THR A 78 1.99 -10.09 -21.84
N ARG A 79 0.78 -10.54 -22.22
CA ARG A 79 0.48 -10.95 -23.62
C ARG A 79 0.27 -9.76 -24.54
N GLU A 80 -0.32 -8.70 -23.99
CA GLU A 80 -0.69 -7.51 -24.73
C GLU A 80 -0.51 -6.27 -23.86
N VAL A 81 -0.08 -5.18 -24.48
CA VAL A 81 0.01 -3.85 -23.85
C VAL A 81 -0.85 -2.88 -24.67
N PRO A 82 -2.08 -2.58 -24.21
CA PRO A 82 -3.01 -1.66 -24.87
C PRO A 82 -2.44 -0.25 -25.01
N ARG A 83 -3.04 0.57 -25.88
CA ARG A 83 -2.58 1.94 -26.16
C ARG A 83 -2.61 2.80 -24.89
N GLU A 84 -3.68 2.71 -24.12
CA GLU A 84 -3.92 3.41 -22.86
C GLU A 84 -2.80 3.10 -21.85
N ALA A 85 -2.39 1.83 -21.78
CA ALA A 85 -1.30 1.41 -20.91
C ALA A 85 0.05 2.05 -21.31
N ARG A 86 0.30 2.23 -22.61
CA ARG A 86 1.51 2.91 -23.10
C ARG A 86 1.50 4.41 -22.76
N LEU A 87 0.37 5.08 -23.00
CA LEU A 87 0.19 6.51 -22.69
C LEU A 87 0.38 6.78 -21.19
N LEU A 88 -0.21 5.93 -20.35
CA LEU A 88 -0.07 6.06 -18.90
C LEU A 88 1.34 5.73 -18.42
N ALA A 89 1.99 4.71 -18.98
CA ALA A 89 3.38 4.39 -18.63
C ALA A 89 4.34 5.52 -19.02
N GLU A 90 4.20 6.09 -20.22
CA GLU A 90 5.05 7.20 -20.69
C GLU A 90 4.96 8.41 -19.76
N LYS A 91 3.77 8.70 -19.23
CA LYS A 91 3.55 9.87 -18.37
C LYS A 91 3.86 9.60 -16.89
N PHE A 92 3.55 8.40 -16.39
CA PHE A 92 3.49 8.13 -14.95
C PHE A 92 4.46 7.04 -14.46
N TRP A 93 5.22 6.38 -15.34
CA TRP A 93 6.27 5.46 -14.95
C TRP A 93 7.67 6.05 -15.16
N PRO A 94 8.58 5.94 -14.17
CA PRO A 94 8.38 5.37 -12.83
C PRO A 94 7.40 6.19 -11.97
N GLY A 95 6.55 5.53 -11.17
CA GLY A 95 5.59 6.21 -10.30
C GLY A 95 4.54 5.34 -9.60
N PRO A 96 3.62 5.97 -8.85
CA PRO A 96 2.64 5.30 -8.00
C PRO A 96 1.41 4.79 -8.77
N LEU A 97 1.60 4.38 -10.03
CA LEU A 97 0.57 3.78 -10.87
C LEU A 97 0.84 2.28 -11.07
N THR A 98 -0.18 1.47 -10.88
CA THR A 98 -0.19 0.04 -11.18
C THR A 98 -1.25 -0.22 -12.23
N MET A 99 -0.88 -0.99 -13.26
CA MET A 99 -1.76 -1.36 -14.35
C MET A 99 -2.02 -2.86 -14.32
N VAL A 100 -3.29 -3.26 -14.34
CA VAL A 100 -3.69 -4.66 -14.53
C VAL A 100 -3.83 -4.93 -16.03
N LEU A 101 -3.07 -5.92 -16.52
CA LEU A 101 -2.92 -6.23 -17.93
C LEU A 101 -3.10 -7.74 -18.17
N PRO A 102 -3.39 -8.18 -19.41
CA PRO A 102 -3.42 -9.61 -19.75
C PRO A 102 -2.07 -10.29 -19.45
N LYS A 103 -2.10 -11.36 -18.64
CA LYS A 103 -0.91 -12.07 -18.13
C LYS A 103 -0.19 -12.84 -19.24
N GLY A 104 1.14 -12.72 -19.28
CA GLY A 104 2.06 -13.53 -20.07
C GLY A 104 2.16 -14.99 -19.59
N GLU A 105 2.75 -15.88 -20.39
CA GLU A 105 2.88 -17.30 -20.01
C GLU A 105 3.93 -17.52 -18.90
N GLU A 106 4.98 -16.71 -18.87
CA GLU A 106 6.07 -16.83 -17.88
C GLU A 106 5.64 -16.51 -16.45
N VAL A 107 4.55 -15.75 -16.26
CA VAL A 107 4.07 -15.35 -14.92
C VAL A 107 3.34 -16.53 -14.26
N PRO A 108 3.81 -17.06 -13.13
CA PRO A 108 3.12 -18.14 -12.41
C PRO A 108 1.73 -17.72 -11.92
N TYR A 109 0.78 -18.64 -11.92
CA TYR A 109 -0.58 -18.36 -11.42
C TYR A 109 -0.63 -17.98 -9.95
N VAL A 110 0.34 -18.44 -9.12
CA VAL A 110 0.43 -17.99 -7.73
C VAL A 110 0.69 -16.49 -7.61
N THR A 111 1.39 -15.88 -8.58
CA THR A 111 1.66 -14.44 -8.62
C THR A 111 0.38 -13.65 -8.87
N THR A 112 -0.53 -14.21 -9.67
CA THR A 112 -1.79 -13.56 -10.08
C THR A 112 -3.00 -14.01 -9.26
N GLY A 113 -2.81 -14.82 -8.22
CA GLY A 113 -3.91 -15.39 -7.45
C GLY A 113 -4.86 -16.27 -8.28
N GLY A 114 -4.34 -16.92 -9.32
CA GLY A 114 -5.11 -17.76 -10.23
C GLY A 114 -5.76 -17.01 -11.40
N LEU A 115 -5.51 -15.70 -11.55
CA LEU A 115 -6.11 -14.89 -12.61
C LEU A 115 -5.30 -14.91 -13.91
N ASP A 116 -5.98 -14.67 -15.04
CA ASP A 116 -5.37 -14.46 -16.36
C ASP A 116 -4.87 -13.02 -16.58
N THR A 117 -4.87 -12.20 -15.52
CA THR A 117 -4.33 -10.84 -15.52
C THR A 117 -3.20 -10.69 -14.51
N VAL A 118 -2.27 -9.79 -14.79
CA VAL A 118 -1.16 -9.45 -13.90
C VAL A 118 -1.18 -7.96 -13.60
N ALA A 119 -0.94 -7.59 -12.35
CA ALA A 119 -0.75 -6.21 -11.94
C ALA A 119 0.73 -5.85 -12.02
N VAL A 120 1.08 -4.82 -12.80
CA VAL A 120 2.47 -4.39 -13.01
C VAL A 120 2.68 -2.94 -12.59
N ARG A 121 3.85 -2.62 -12.04
CA ARG A 121 4.25 -1.26 -11.66
C ARG A 121 5.74 -1.04 -11.88
N MET A 122 6.12 0.15 -12.31
CA MET A 122 7.50 0.63 -12.22
C MET A 122 7.62 1.63 -11.05
N PRO A 123 8.24 1.28 -9.91
CA PRO A 123 8.29 2.15 -8.73
C PRO A 123 9.22 3.35 -8.93
N ALA A 124 8.80 4.55 -8.50
CA ALA A 124 9.65 5.75 -8.50
C ALA A 124 10.59 5.82 -7.28
N HIS A 125 11.39 4.78 -7.08
CA HIS A 125 12.34 4.73 -5.97
C HIS A 125 13.71 4.19 -6.42
N PRO A 126 14.82 4.93 -6.24
CA PRO A 126 16.14 4.52 -6.72
C PRO A 126 16.57 3.14 -6.21
N VAL A 127 16.35 2.85 -4.92
CA VAL A 127 16.67 1.54 -4.31
C VAL A 127 15.85 0.41 -4.94
N ALA A 128 14.54 0.61 -5.18
CA ALA A 128 13.70 -0.42 -5.77
C ALA A 128 14.12 -0.71 -7.22
N LEU A 129 14.33 0.34 -8.01
CA LEU A 129 14.76 0.21 -9.40
C LEU A 129 16.14 -0.47 -9.49
N ALA A 130 17.09 -0.10 -8.64
CA ALA A 130 18.41 -0.73 -8.60
C ALA A 130 18.33 -2.21 -8.19
N LEU A 131 17.48 -2.56 -7.22
CA LEU A 131 17.26 -3.95 -6.83
C LEU A 131 16.70 -4.79 -7.98
N ILE A 132 15.68 -4.29 -8.68
CA ILE A 132 15.04 -4.99 -9.80
C ILE A 132 16.04 -5.16 -10.95
N ARG A 133 16.80 -4.10 -11.32
CA ARG A 133 17.83 -4.19 -12.38
C ARG A 133 18.93 -5.19 -12.05
N ALA A 134 19.34 -5.28 -10.79
CA ALA A 134 20.37 -6.20 -10.34
C ALA A 134 19.88 -7.65 -10.18
N SER A 135 18.56 -7.90 -10.32
CA SER A 135 17.96 -9.22 -10.14
C SER A 135 17.00 -9.60 -11.27
N THR A 136 15.70 -9.40 -11.08
CA THR A 136 14.60 -9.88 -11.92
C THR A 136 13.34 -9.07 -11.60
N PRO A 137 12.25 -9.11 -12.39
CA PRO A 137 10.97 -8.56 -11.94
C PRO A 137 10.52 -9.11 -10.59
N ILE A 138 10.12 -8.23 -9.67
CA ILE A 138 9.90 -8.60 -8.26
C ILE A 138 8.40 -8.55 -7.93
N ALA A 139 7.82 -9.68 -7.55
CA ALA A 139 6.47 -9.71 -7.00
C ALA A 139 6.52 -9.19 -5.56
N ALA A 140 5.76 -8.13 -5.25
CA ALA A 140 5.77 -7.53 -3.92
C ALA A 140 4.40 -6.96 -3.51
N PRO A 141 3.74 -7.49 -2.48
CA PRO A 141 2.73 -6.76 -1.73
C PRO A 141 3.41 -5.86 -0.68
N SER A 142 2.63 -5.09 0.08
CA SER A 142 3.14 -4.33 1.22
C SER A 142 3.87 -5.23 2.25
N ALA A 143 4.94 -4.76 2.88
CA ALA A 143 5.77 -5.55 3.80
C ALA A 143 5.25 -5.57 5.25
N ASN A 144 3.98 -5.89 5.45
CA ASN A 144 3.35 -6.09 6.77
C ASN A 144 2.76 -7.50 6.94
N ILE A 145 2.54 -7.93 8.18
CA ILE A 145 1.67 -9.10 8.44
C ILE A 145 0.25 -8.79 7.92
N SER A 146 -0.40 -9.76 7.27
CA SER A 146 -1.72 -9.58 6.68
C SER A 146 -2.72 -9.05 7.71
N GLY A 147 -3.46 -8.00 7.34
CA GLY A 147 -4.42 -7.31 8.23
C GLY A 147 -3.87 -6.03 8.86
N LYS A 148 -2.60 -5.99 9.27
CA LYS A 148 -1.96 -4.82 9.89
C LYS A 148 -1.85 -3.62 8.94
N PRO A 149 -1.66 -2.37 9.46
CA PRO A 149 -1.33 -1.21 8.65
C PRO A 149 -0.10 -1.42 7.76
N SER A 150 -0.09 -0.83 6.57
CA SER A 150 1.05 -0.95 5.65
C SER A 150 2.32 -0.26 6.21
N PRO A 151 3.51 -0.75 5.87
CA PRO A 151 4.76 -0.18 6.39
C PRO A 151 5.24 1.01 5.55
N THR A 152 5.41 2.17 6.18
CA THR A 152 6.04 3.37 5.58
C THR A 152 7.46 3.64 6.08
N LEU A 153 7.98 2.78 6.97
CA LEU A 153 9.30 2.86 7.61
C LEU A 153 9.90 1.46 7.67
N ALA A 154 11.23 1.34 7.66
CA ALA A 154 11.91 0.06 7.81
C ALA A 154 11.63 -0.56 9.19
N GLU A 155 11.48 0.27 10.22
CA GLU A 155 11.11 -0.12 11.58
C GLU A 155 9.77 -0.87 11.59
N HIS A 156 8.79 -0.44 10.79
CA HIS A 156 7.51 -1.15 10.66
C HIS A 156 7.69 -2.57 10.09
N VAL A 157 8.64 -2.74 9.17
CA VAL A 157 8.98 -4.05 8.59
C VAL A 157 9.73 -4.91 9.60
N ILE A 158 10.65 -4.31 10.36
CA ILE A 158 11.41 -4.98 11.43
C ILE A 158 10.45 -5.54 12.49
N ASP A 159 9.48 -4.74 12.95
CA ASP A 159 8.48 -5.16 13.93
C ASP A 159 7.70 -6.41 13.48
N ASP A 160 7.41 -6.53 12.18
CA ASP A 160 6.59 -7.61 11.64
C ASP A 160 7.43 -8.84 11.24
N PHE A 161 8.65 -8.64 10.71
CA PHE A 161 9.40 -9.66 9.96
C PHE A 161 10.84 -9.90 10.38
N TYR A 162 11.40 -9.17 11.35
CA TYR A 162 12.75 -9.46 11.81
C TYR A 162 12.84 -10.91 12.35
N GLY A 163 13.83 -11.65 11.87
CA GLY A 163 14.00 -13.08 12.13
C GLY A 163 13.16 -14.01 11.23
N LYS A 164 12.22 -13.49 10.43
CA LYS A 164 11.30 -14.30 9.58
C LYS A 164 11.61 -14.23 8.09
N ILE A 165 12.28 -13.16 7.64
CA ILE A 165 12.68 -12.97 6.23
C ILE A 165 14.19 -12.76 6.12
N GLU A 166 14.76 -12.97 4.94
CA GLU A 166 16.21 -12.94 4.78
C GLU A 166 16.81 -11.54 4.78
N CYS A 167 16.13 -10.55 4.19
CA CYS A 167 16.68 -9.21 4.05
C CYS A 167 15.64 -8.10 4.23
N ILE A 168 16.06 -7.01 4.87
CA ILE A 168 15.34 -5.74 4.93
C ILE A 168 16.29 -4.65 4.45
N ILE A 169 15.95 -3.97 3.36
CA ILE A 169 16.67 -2.77 2.93
C ILE A 169 15.99 -1.57 3.57
N ASP A 170 16.72 -0.81 4.37
CA ASP A 170 16.25 0.41 5.02
C ASP A 170 16.63 1.63 4.16
N GLY A 171 15.63 2.23 3.49
CA GLY A 171 15.78 3.47 2.73
C GLY A 171 15.08 4.66 3.38
N GLY A 172 14.76 4.60 4.67
CA GLY A 172 14.06 5.66 5.39
C GLY A 172 12.54 5.67 5.15
N GLU A 173 11.91 6.82 5.41
CA GLU A 173 10.46 7.00 5.30
C GLU A 173 10.01 7.11 3.84
N THR A 174 8.91 6.45 3.50
CA THR A 174 8.31 6.55 2.16
C THR A 174 7.66 7.90 1.95
N LYS A 175 7.82 8.48 0.75
CA LYS A 175 7.41 9.87 0.47
C LYS A 175 5.89 10.11 0.42
N ILE A 176 5.13 9.15 -0.13
CA ILE A 176 3.68 9.27 -0.34
C ILE A 176 2.89 8.67 0.84
N GLY A 177 3.29 7.51 1.35
CA GLY A 177 2.70 6.85 2.52
C GLY A 177 1.39 6.09 2.29
N VAL A 178 0.79 6.15 1.09
CA VAL A 178 -0.29 5.25 0.65
C VAL A 178 0.15 4.43 -0.55
N GLU A 179 -0.46 3.26 -0.77
CA GLU A 179 -0.10 2.38 -1.89
C GLU A 179 -0.39 3.01 -3.25
N SER A 180 0.13 2.39 -4.32
CA SER A 180 -0.14 2.79 -5.70
C SER A 180 -1.63 2.74 -6.06
N THR A 181 -2.01 3.65 -6.95
CA THR A 181 -3.30 3.61 -7.64
C THR A 181 -3.32 2.44 -8.61
N VAL A 182 -4.41 1.69 -8.67
CA VAL A 182 -4.53 0.50 -9.51
C VAL A 182 -5.65 0.70 -10.52
N ILE A 183 -5.28 0.70 -11.80
CA ILE A 183 -6.21 0.74 -12.93
C ILE A 183 -6.21 -0.59 -13.65
N ASP A 184 -7.41 -1.09 -13.94
CA ASP A 184 -7.62 -2.21 -14.84
C ASP A 184 -7.67 -1.74 -16.28
N LEU A 185 -6.76 -2.27 -17.10
CA LEU A 185 -6.68 -2.02 -18.54
C LEU A 185 -6.80 -3.34 -19.32
N SER A 186 -7.27 -4.42 -18.68
CA SER A 186 -7.46 -5.71 -19.34
C SER A 186 -8.86 -5.85 -19.95
N SER A 187 -9.76 -4.90 -19.73
CA SER A 187 -11.12 -4.82 -20.27
C SER A 187 -11.27 -3.61 -21.19
N GLU A 188 -12.36 -3.57 -21.96
CA GLU A 188 -12.66 -2.44 -22.87
C GLU A 188 -12.73 -1.09 -22.15
N ARG A 189 -13.19 -1.08 -20.90
CA ARG A 189 -13.33 0.12 -20.09
C ARG A 189 -12.27 0.16 -18.99
N PRO A 190 -11.40 1.19 -18.98
CA PRO A 190 -10.48 1.43 -17.88
C PRO A 190 -11.22 1.53 -16.56
N THR A 191 -10.80 0.77 -15.55
CA THR A 191 -11.50 0.72 -14.25
C THR A 191 -10.56 0.97 -13.08
N LEU A 192 -10.87 1.93 -12.22
CA LEU A 192 -10.18 2.13 -10.95
C LEU A 192 -10.53 1.00 -9.97
N LEU A 193 -9.55 0.14 -9.68
CA LEU A 193 -9.68 -0.94 -8.70
C LEU A 193 -9.26 -0.51 -7.29
N ARG A 194 -8.33 0.46 -7.19
CA ARG A 194 -7.85 0.99 -5.92
C ARG A 194 -7.35 2.44 -6.05
N PRO A 195 -7.89 3.40 -5.28
CA PRO A 195 -7.30 4.73 -5.17
C PRO A 195 -6.00 4.67 -4.37
N GLY A 196 -5.01 5.49 -4.77
CA GLY A 196 -3.67 5.45 -4.21
C GLY A 196 -2.87 6.72 -4.49
N GLY A 197 -1.55 6.58 -4.54
CA GLY A 197 -0.61 7.70 -4.64
C GLY A 197 -0.66 8.52 -5.94
N LEU A 198 -1.36 8.06 -6.98
CA LEU A 198 -1.67 8.87 -8.16
C LEU A 198 -3.17 9.23 -8.15
N PRO A 199 -3.55 10.51 -8.03
CA PRO A 199 -4.94 10.94 -8.10
C PRO A 199 -5.66 10.43 -9.36
N LEU A 200 -6.96 10.15 -9.25
CA LEU A 200 -7.76 9.63 -10.37
C LEU A 200 -7.85 10.66 -11.50
N GLU A 201 -7.97 11.93 -11.13
CA GLU A 201 -8.10 13.08 -12.02
C GLU A 201 -6.90 13.18 -12.98
N GLU A 202 -5.69 12.84 -12.51
CA GLU A 202 -4.48 12.81 -13.34
C GLU A 202 -4.53 11.73 -14.42
N ILE A 203 -5.14 10.59 -14.10
CA ILE A 203 -5.31 9.47 -15.03
C ILE A 203 -6.37 9.82 -16.07
N GLU A 204 -7.49 10.39 -15.63
CA GLU A 204 -8.58 10.81 -16.52
C GLU A 204 -8.14 11.88 -17.52
N ASN A 205 -7.24 12.78 -17.11
CA ASN A 205 -6.62 13.77 -17.99
C ASN A 205 -5.80 13.17 -19.16
N VAL A 206 -5.44 11.87 -19.11
CA VAL A 206 -4.65 11.19 -20.16
C VAL A 206 -5.52 10.30 -21.03
N ILE A 207 -6.38 9.49 -20.42
CA ILE A 207 -7.11 8.42 -21.12
C ILE A 207 -8.62 8.65 -21.18
N GLY A 208 -9.12 9.76 -20.63
CA GLY A 208 -10.55 10.04 -20.51
C GLY A 208 -11.18 9.35 -19.31
N GLU A 209 -12.50 9.20 -19.34
CA GLU A 209 -13.30 8.67 -18.22
C GLU A 209 -12.83 7.28 -17.75
N VAL A 210 -12.73 7.11 -16.43
CA VAL A 210 -12.37 5.83 -15.79
C VAL A 210 -13.50 5.38 -14.88
N GLU A 211 -13.97 4.15 -15.06
CA GLU A 211 -15.03 3.60 -14.22
C GLU A 211 -14.50 3.31 -12.80
N ILE A 212 -15.27 3.65 -11.77
CA ILE A 212 -14.87 3.34 -10.38
C ILE A 212 -15.47 2.01 -9.96
N HIS A 213 -14.62 1.02 -9.68
CA HIS A 213 -15.07 -0.30 -9.24
C HIS A 213 -15.87 -0.19 -7.93
N PRO A 214 -17.02 -0.88 -7.78
CA PRO A 214 -17.86 -0.75 -6.58
C PRO A 214 -17.16 -1.10 -5.25
N ALA A 215 -16.14 -1.96 -5.29
CA ALA A 215 -15.29 -2.29 -4.14
C ALA A 215 -14.52 -1.09 -3.57
N VAL A 216 -14.22 -0.08 -4.40
CA VAL A 216 -13.61 1.17 -3.94
C VAL A 216 -14.54 1.92 -2.97
N ARG A 217 -15.85 1.78 -3.17
CA ARG A 217 -16.89 2.36 -2.31
C ARG A 217 -17.38 1.39 -1.22
N GLY A 218 -16.65 0.31 -0.97
CA GLY A 218 -16.88 -0.59 0.15
C GLY A 218 -17.89 -1.71 -0.05
N LYS A 219 -18.30 -2.00 -1.29
CA LYS A 219 -19.02 -3.24 -1.58
C LYS A 219 -18.07 -4.45 -1.49
N LEU A 220 -18.50 -5.49 -0.78
CA LEU A 220 -17.79 -6.77 -0.74
C LEU A 220 -17.76 -7.39 -2.13
N VAL A 221 -16.66 -8.06 -2.46
CA VAL A 221 -16.44 -8.74 -3.73
C VAL A 221 -15.90 -10.15 -3.49
N ASP A 222 -16.39 -11.12 -4.24
CA ASP A 222 -15.98 -12.52 -4.11
C ASP A 222 -14.60 -12.80 -4.72
N VAL A 223 -14.26 -12.08 -5.79
CA VAL A 223 -12.98 -12.19 -6.52
C VAL A 223 -12.22 -10.87 -6.46
N ALA A 224 -10.96 -10.91 -6.01
CA ALA A 224 -10.09 -9.74 -5.91
C ALA A 224 -9.19 -9.63 -7.15
N ARG A 225 -9.49 -8.70 -8.06
CA ARG A 225 -8.64 -8.41 -9.24
C ARG A 225 -7.38 -7.60 -8.89
N SER A 226 -7.32 -7.02 -7.69
CA SER A 226 -6.15 -6.30 -7.19
C SER A 226 -6.01 -6.38 -5.66
N PRO A 227 -4.81 -6.12 -5.10
CA PRO A 227 -4.62 -6.12 -3.66
C PRO A 227 -5.46 -5.04 -2.96
N GLY A 228 -6.15 -5.43 -1.88
CA GLY A 228 -6.86 -4.50 -1.01
C GLY A 228 -8.37 -4.39 -1.26
N MET A 229 -8.98 -5.29 -2.06
CA MET A 229 -10.41 -5.24 -2.41
C MET A 229 -11.33 -6.08 -1.50
N LYS A 230 -10.87 -7.24 -1.00
CA LYS A 230 -11.75 -8.28 -0.40
C LYS A 230 -11.70 -8.37 1.13
N TYR A 231 -10.53 -8.23 1.74
CA TYR A 231 -10.33 -8.50 3.18
C TYR A 231 -10.32 -7.24 4.02
N LYS A 232 -10.53 -7.38 5.35
CA LYS A 232 -10.22 -6.33 6.31
C LYS A 232 -8.72 -6.04 6.21
N HIS A 233 -8.38 -4.80 5.87
CA HIS A 233 -7.02 -4.35 5.63
C HIS A 233 -6.77 -3.09 6.44
N TYR A 234 -5.51 -2.90 6.84
CA TYR A 234 -5.00 -1.71 7.50
C TYR A 234 -5.47 -1.51 8.95
N SER A 235 -6.01 -2.53 9.59
CA SER A 235 -6.55 -2.40 10.93
C SER A 235 -5.46 -2.60 11.98
N PRO A 236 -5.23 -1.60 12.86
CA PRO A 236 -4.47 -1.81 14.09
C PRO A 236 -5.24 -2.75 15.04
N SER A 237 -4.63 -3.08 16.16
CA SER A 237 -5.27 -3.84 17.25
C SER A 237 -6.36 -3.00 17.91
N ALA A 238 -6.10 -1.69 18.08
CA ALA A 238 -7.07 -0.71 18.53
C ALA A 238 -8.31 -0.61 17.62
N GLN A 239 -9.47 -0.32 18.21
CA GLN A 239 -10.68 -0.01 17.44
C GLN A 239 -10.53 1.34 16.74
N VAL A 240 -10.67 1.39 15.41
CA VAL A 240 -10.68 2.66 14.67
C VAL A 240 -12.11 3.15 14.43
N ILE A 241 -12.33 4.45 14.61
CA ILE A 241 -13.57 5.18 14.32
C ILE A 241 -13.22 6.36 13.42
N VAL A 242 -13.93 6.56 12.32
CA VAL A 242 -13.74 7.72 11.44
C VAL A 242 -14.88 8.71 11.66
N VAL A 243 -14.55 9.99 11.85
CA VAL A 243 -15.54 11.07 11.98
C VAL A 243 -15.53 11.90 10.71
N GLU A 244 -16.65 11.89 9.99
CA GLU A 244 -16.81 12.58 8.69
C GLU A 244 -17.91 13.64 8.77
N GLY A 245 -17.75 14.77 8.10
CA GLY A 245 -18.75 15.84 8.13
C GLY A 245 -18.16 17.22 7.88
N LYS A 246 -18.90 18.25 8.28
CA LYS A 246 -18.38 19.63 8.22
C LYS A 246 -17.34 19.82 9.32
N ARG A 247 -16.21 20.47 8.99
CA ARG A 247 -15.04 20.64 9.89
C ARG A 247 -15.39 21.04 11.33
N GLU A 248 -16.25 22.05 11.50
CA GLU A 248 -16.67 22.53 12.83
C GLU A 248 -17.43 21.44 13.63
N ASN A 249 -18.27 20.67 12.96
CA ASN A 249 -19.01 19.58 13.58
C ASN A 249 -18.10 18.39 13.89
N VAL A 250 -17.18 18.05 12.98
CA VAL A 250 -16.20 16.97 13.16
C VAL A 250 -15.39 17.23 14.43
N ARG A 251 -14.87 18.44 14.61
CA ARG A 251 -14.11 18.81 15.80
C ARG A 251 -14.90 18.62 17.10
N ARG A 252 -16.12 19.14 17.14
CA ARG A 252 -17.01 18.95 18.30
C ARG A 252 -17.27 17.46 18.55
N LYS A 253 -17.55 16.70 17.49
CA LYS A 253 -17.91 15.28 17.58
C LYS A 253 -16.75 14.41 18.05
N ILE A 254 -15.53 14.67 17.60
CA ILE A 254 -14.32 14.01 18.10
C ILE A 254 -14.18 14.28 19.61
N GLY A 255 -14.33 15.53 20.07
CA GLY A 255 -14.27 15.86 21.49
C GLY A 255 -15.34 15.16 22.35
N GLU A 256 -16.56 15.00 21.83
CA GLU A 256 -17.62 14.21 22.48
C GLU A 256 -17.24 12.74 22.61
N LEU A 257 -16.76 12.13 21.51
CA LEU A 257 -16.36 10.73 21.50
C LEU A 257 -15.18 10.45 22.44
N VAL A 258 -14.19 11.34 22.49
CA VAL A 258 -13.07 11.21 23.43
C VAL A 258 -13.59 11.14 24.88
N LYS A 259 -14.50 12.05 25.27
CA LYS A 259 -15.10 12.05 26.61
C LYS A 259 -15.94 10.80 26.86
N GLU A 260 -16.72 10.36 25.88
CA GLU A 260 -17.54 9.16 25.96
C GLU A 260 -16.68 7.91 26.22
N TYR A 261 -15.65 7.67 25.41
CA TYR A 261 -14.81 6.48 25.54
C TYR A 261 -13.94 6.52 26.82
N ARG A 262 -13.42 7.68 27.21
CA ARG A 262 -12.74 7.85 28.51
C ARG A 262 -13.66 7.55 29.68
N SER A 263 -14.94 7.95 29.63
CA SER A 263 -15.90 7.66 30.70
C SER A 263 -16.15 6.15 30.89
N ARG A 264 -15.86 5.34 29.86
CA ARG A 264 -15.93 3.88 29.88
C ARG A 264 -14.63 3.21 30.35
N GLY A 265 -13.63 4.00 30.77
CA GLY A 265 -12.31 3.50 31.18
C GLY A 265 -11.39 3.08 30.04
N LEU A 266 -11.69 3.51 28.80
CA LEU A 266 -10.89 3.17 27.61
C LEU A 266 -9.89 4.30 27.31
N ARG A 267 -8.68 3.93 26.91
CA ARG A 267 -7.64 4.86 26.49
C ARG A 267 -7.84 5.25 25.03
N VAL A 268 -7.88 6.55 24.77
CA VAL A 268 -8.26 7.09 23.46
C VAL A 268 -7.09 7.77 22.77
N GLY A 269 -6.74 7.27 21.59
CA GLY A 269 -5.88 7.93 20.63
C GLY A 269 -6.68 8.78 19.65
N VAL A 270 -6.18 9.96 19.30
CA VAL A 270 -6.74 10.79 18.22
C VAL A 270 -5.69 11.01 17.15
N MET A 271 -6.07 10.85 15.89
CA MET A 271 -5.25 11.22 14.73
C MET A 271 -6.00 12.25 13.88
N ALA A 272 -5.47 13.47 13.79
CA ALA A 272 -6.15 14.59 13.16
C ALA A 272 -5.17 15.67 12.67
N THR A 273 -5.69 16.63 11.91
CA THR A 273 -4.98 17.80 11.37
C THR A 273 -4.93 18.99 12.34
N GLU A 274 -5.81 18.99 13.34
CA GLU A 274 -5.81 19.93 14.45
C GLU A 274 -5.54 19.21 15.77
N GLU A 275 -5.07 19.93 16.79
CA GLU A 275 -4.83 19.36 18.11
C GLU A 275 -6.13 19.07 18.88
N TYR A 276 -6.15 17.92 19.57
CA TYR A 276 -7.22 17.48 20.44
C TYR A 276 -6.66 17.04 21.79
N GLU A 277 -7.42 17.29 22.86
CA GLU A 277 -7.11 16.74 24.17
C GLU A 277 -7.60 15.28 24.24
N ALA A 278 -6.66 14.34 24.17
CA ALA A 278 -6.87 12.89 24.25
C ALA A 278 -5.75 12.23 25.06
N ASP A 279 -5.81 10.91 25.28
CA ASP A 279 -4.76 10.20 26.03
C ASP A 279 -3.50 10.09 25.19
N GLU A 280 -3.68 9.91 23.89
CA GLU A 280 -2.64 9.98 22.88
C GLU A 280 -3.11 10.82 21.70
N PHE A 281 -2.21 11.59 21.13
CA PHE A 281 -2.48 12.40 19.95
C PHE A 281 -1.38 12.19 18.89
N PHE A 282 -1.80 12.09 17.64
CA PHE A 282 -0.93 12.09 16.48
C PHE A 282 -1.37 13.17 15.49
N HIS A 283 -0.50 14.15 15.27
CA HIS A 283 -0.72 15.20 14.28
C HIS A 283 -0.44 14.68 12.86
N LEU A 284 -1.47 14.57 12.04
CA LEU A 284 -1.37 14.03 10.67
C LEU A 284 -0.68 14.97 9.68
N GLY A 285 -0.70 16.27 9.96
CA GLY A 285 -0.21 17.30 9.04
C GLY A 285 -1.34 18.26 8.64
N LYS A 286 -1.00 19.24 7.82
CA LYS A 286 -1.91 20.29 7.36
C LYS A 286 -2.34 20.12 5.90
N THR A 287 -1.55 19.40 5.10
CA THR A 287 -1.85 19.15 3.69
C THR A 287 -2.25 17.70 3.46
N GLU A 288 -2.96 17.41 2.36
CA GLU A 288 -3.35 16.05 1.98
C GLU A 288 -2.14 15.11 1.83
N GLU A 289 -1.03 15.62 1.31
CA GLU A 289 0.23 14.88 1.16
C GLU A 289 0.84 14.49 2.51
N GLU A 290 0.82 15.39 3.49
CA GLU A 290 1.29 15.09 4.83
C GLU A 290 0.38 14.06 5.51
N VAL A 291 -0.94 14.22 5.39
CA VAL A 291 -1.91 13.27 5.94
C VAL A 291 -1.70 11.88 5.34
N ALA A 292 -1.55 11.78 4.02
CA ALA A 292 -1.28 10.51 3.35
C ALA A 292 0.05 9.89 3.79
N ARG A 293 1.11 10.70 3.89
CA ARG A 293 2.44 10.26 4.34
C ARG A 293 2.39 9.67 5.76
N ASN A 294 1.67 10.35 6.64
CA ASN A 294 1.62 10.04 8.06
C ASN A 294 0.54 8.99 8.43
N LEU A 295 -0.39 8.67 7.53
CA LEU A 295 -1.56 7.83 7.82
C LEU A 295 -1.20 6.51 8.51
N PHE A 296 -0.38 5.67 7.88
CA PHE A 296 -0.05 4.36 8.45
C PHE A 296 0.93 4.45 9.62
N ARG A 297 1.79 5.46 9.64
CA ARG A 297 2.65 5.75 10.78
C ARG A 297 1.82 6.08 12.01
N ALA A 298 0.83 6.96 11.88
CA ALA A 298 -0.09 7.31 12.96
C ALA A 298 -0.83 6.09 13.50
N LEU A 299 -1.37 5.25 12.62
CA LEU A 299 -2.04 4.00 13.02
C LEU A 299 -1.10 3.07 13.78
N ARG A 300 0.14 2.88 13.32
CA ARG A 300 1.12 2.01 13.99
C ARG A 300 1.63 2.60 15.29
N ASP A 301 1.91 3.90 15.33
CA ASP A 301 2.43 4.59 16.52
C ASP A 301 1.38 4.62 17.63
N LEU A 302 0.11 4.85 17.30
CA LEU A 302 -0.98 4.77 18.28
C LEU A 302 -1.20 3.32 18.75
N ASP A 303 -1.14 2.33 17.87
CA ASP A 303 -1.26 0.91 18.26
C ASP A 303 -0.12 0.47 19.20
N LYS A 304 1.11 0.95 18.96
CA LYS A 304 2.26 0.73 19.86
C LYS A 304 2.14 1.40 21.21
N ARG A 305 1.30 2.43 21.33
CA ARG A 305 1.02 3.12 22.59
C ARG A 305 -0.14 2.48 23.34
N ASP A 306 -0.64 1.31 22.94
CA ASP A 306 -1.68 0.56 23.66
C ASP A 306 -2.94 1.40 23.92
N VAL A 307 -3.41 2.12 22.91
CA VAL A 307 -4.74 2.76 22.96
C VAL A 307 -5.83 1.73 22.63
N ASP A 308 -6.97 1.81 23.29
CA ASP A 308 -8.11 0.92 23.02
C ASP A 308 -8.90 1.37 21.77
N VAL A 309 -8.97 2.69 21.57
CA VAL A 309 -9.75 3.33 20.51
C VAL A 309 -8.94 4.41 19.84
N ILE A 310 -8.91 4.40 18.50
CA ILE A 310 -8.37 5.46 17.65
C ILE A 310 -9.54 6.19 16.99
N ILE A 311 -9.65 7.50 17.24
CA ILE A 311 -10.59 8.37 16.56
C ILE A 311 -9.83 9.15 15.48
N ALA A 312 -10.20 8.93 14.23
CA ALA A 312 -9.58 9.56 13.07
C ALA A 312 -10.49 10.66 12.51
N GLU A 313 -9.90 11.84 12.27
CA GLU A 313 -10.54 12.91 11.50
C GLU A 313 -10.62 12.51 10.01
N GLY A 314 -11.83 12.58 9.45
CA GLY A 314 -12.05 12.43 8.01
C GLY A 314 -11.60 13.67 7.25
N ILE A 315 -11.12 13.48 6.01
CA ILE A 315 -10.69 14.56 5.12
C ILE A 315 -11.51 14.53 3.82
N GLU A 316 -11.39 15.59 3.01
CA GLU A 316 -12.07 15.68 1.72
C GLU A 316 -11.62 14.56 0.76
N GLU A 317 -12.56 13.97 0.01
CA GLU A 317 -12.29 12.90 -0.96
C GLU A 317 -11.84 13.44 -2.32
N ARG A 318 -10.81 14.29 -2.31
CA ARG A 318 -10.17 14.83 -3.52
C ARG A 318 -8.70 14.44 -3.53
N GLY A 319 -8.11 14.25 -4.71
CA GLY A 319 -6.67 13.99 -4.81
C GLY A 319 -6.23 12.77 -3.98
N LEU A 320 -5.25 12.97 -3.09
CA LEU A 320 -4.80 11.92 -2.17
C LEU A 320 -5.81 11.61 -1.06
N GLY A 321 -6.70 12.56 -0.76
CA GLY A 321 -7.75 12.38 0.24
C GLY A 321 -8.68 11.21 -0.09
N PHE A 322 -8.95 10.94 -1.37
CA PHE A 322 -9.72 9.76 -1.76
C PHE A 322 -9.01 8.44 -1.38
N ALA A 323 -7.68 8.39 -1.54
CA ALA A 323 -6.89 7.24 -1.13
C ALA A 323 -6.87 7.09 0.40
N VAL A 324 -6.64 8.19 1.13
CA VAL A 324 -6.64 8.22 2.60
C VAL A 324 -7.96 7.73 3.16
N MET A 325 -9.08 8.28 2.70
CA MET A 325 -10.41 7.91 3.17
C MET A 325 -10.73 6.45 2.84
N ASN A 326 -10.30 5.94 1.69
CA ASN A 326 -10.43 4.50 1.38
C ASN A 326 -9.70 3.61 2.40
N ARG A 327 -8.50 4.01 2.84
CA ARG A 327 -7.72 3.25 3.84
C ARG A 327 -8.30 3.38 5.24
N LEU A 328 -8.67 4.58 5.68
CA LEU A 328 -9.27 4.84 6.99
C LEU A 328 -10.57 4.06 7.18
N ARG A 329 -11.48 4.12 6.19
CA ARG A 329 -12.76 3.39 6.25
C ARG A 329 -12.55 1.87 6.35
N LYS A 330 -11.57 1.33 5.61
CA LYS A 330 -11.20 -0.09 5.69
C LYS A 330 -10.58 -0.44 7.06
N ALA A 331 -9.68 0.39 7.58
CA ALA A 331 -9.07 0.21 8.89
C ALA A 331 -10.14 0.18 10.00
N ALA A 332 -11.15 1.06 9.90
CA ALA A 332 -12.30 1.15 10.81
C ALA A 332 -13.35 0.05 10.63
N GLY A 333 -13.22 -0.81 9.60
CA GLY A 333 -14.28 -1.74 9.24
C GLY A 333 -15.62 -1.02 9.00
N TYR A 334 -15.56 0.16 8.39
CA TYR A 334 -16.69 1.06 8.12
C TYR A 334 -17.44 1.59 9.36
N ARG A 335 -16.79 1.66 10.54
CA ARG A 335 -17.30 2.45 11.67
C ARG A 335 -17.09 3.94 11.41
N ILE A 336 -18.10 4.53 10.80
CA ILE A 336 -18.15 5.96 10.43
C ILE A 336 -19.20 6.65 11.30
N VAL A 337 -18.81 7.78 11.89
CA VAL A 337 -19.70 8.69 12.62
C VAL A 337 -19.82 9.97 11.80
N TRP A 338 -21.05 10.33 11.44
CA TRP A 338 -21.33 11.56 10.70
C TRP A 338 -21.54 12.73 11.66
N ALA A 339 -20.94 13.88 11.34
CA ALA A 339 -20.93 15.09 12.18
C ALA A 339 -21.53 16.32 11.48
#